data_AF-A0A3C0GH06-F1
#
_entry.id   AF-A0A3C0GH06-F1
#
_cell.length_a   1.000
_cell.length_b   1.000
_cell.length_c   1.000
_cell.angle_alpha   90.00
_cell.angle_beta   90.00
_cell.angle_gamma   90.00
#
_symmetry.space_group_name_H-M   'P 1'
#
loop_
_entity.id
_entity.type
_entity.pdbx_description
1 polymer ?
#
loop_
_entity_poly.entity_id
_entity_poly.type
_entity_poly.pdbx_seq_one_letter_code
_entity_poly.pdbx_strand_id
1 'polypeptide(L)' 'MAKKKLNIKKAIKKPGSLRKALGIKEGKTIPKAKLDAAAKKPGKLGQKARFAQTLSKLRKKKT' A
#
# COMPACT_ATOMS: atom_id res chain seq x y z
N MET A 1 -11.68 -15.14 -15.15
CA MET A 1 -11.97 -14.57 -13.82
C MET A 1 -11.93 -13.04 -13.90
N ALA A 2 -13.06 -12.35 -13.71
CA ALA A 2 -13.11 -10.89 -13.78
C ALA A 2 -12.10 -10.27 -12.80
N LYS A 3 -11.24 -9.38 -13.30
CA LYS A 3 -10.20 -8.70 -12.53
C LYS A 3 -10.88 -7.86 -11.44
N LYS A 4 -10.92 -8.37 -10.20
CA LYS A 4 -11.60 -7.73 -9.06
C LYS A 4 -11.09 -6.30 -8.90
N LYS A 5 -11.92 -5.33 -9.29
CA LYS A 5 -11.57 -3.90 -9.25
C LYS A 5 -11.30 -3.50 -7.80
N LEU A 6 -10.10 -3.00 -7.53
CA LEU A 6 -9.71 -2.54 -6.21
C LEU A 6 -10.61 -1.34 -5.83
N ASN A 7 -11.41 -1.45 -4.77
CA ASN A 7 -12.27 -0.35 -4.33
C ASN A 7 -11.43 0.70 -3.56
N ILE A 8 -10.83 1.61 -4.33
CA ILE A 8 -9.93 2.65 -3.82
C ILE A 8 -10.61 3.51 -2.75
N LYS A 9 -11.88 3.89 -2.94
CA LYS A 9 -12.66 4.68 -1.97
C LYS A 9 -12.74 3.98 -0.60
N LYS A 10 -12.96 2.67 -0.56
CA LYS A 10 -12.97 1.89 0.69
C LYS A 10 -11.57 1.70 1.27
N ALA A 11 -10.54 1.59 0.44
CA ALA A 11 -9.16 1.39 0.89
C ALA A 11 -8.56 2.63 1.59
N ILE A 12 -8.91 3.83 1.12
CA ILE A 12 -8.44 5.10 1.71
C ILE A 12 -9.05 5.33 3.11
N LYS A 13 -10.30 4.89 3.35
CA LYS A 13 -10.99 5.03 4.64
C LYS A 13 -10.30 4.34 5.83
N LYS A 14 -9.34 3.43 5.59
CA LYS A 14 -8.55 2.76 6.64
C LYS A 14 -7.07 3.15 6.55
N PRO A 15 -6.72 4.41 6.91
CA PRO A 15 -5.34 4.87 6.87
C PRO A 15 -4.46 4.03 7.81
N GLY A 16 -3.20 3.85 7.45
CA GLY A 16 -2.24 3.09 8.28
C GLY A 16 -2.43 1.57 8.29
N SER A 17 -3.41 1.00 7.57
CA SER A 17 -3.62 -0.46 7.56
C SER A 17 -2.43 -1.27 7.03
N LEU A 18 -1.64 -0.72 6.10
CA LEU A 18 -0.38 -1.31 5.64
C LEU A 18 0.72 -1.17 6.71
N ARG A 19 0.81 -0.01 7.38
CA ARG A 19 1.78 0.26 8.45
C ARG A 19 1.60 -0.70 9.62
N LYS A 20 0.35 -0.88 10.07
CA LYS A 20 -0.01 -1.83 11.13
C LYS A 20 0.36 -3.27 10.75
N ALA A 21 0.08 -3.68 9.51
CA ALA A 21 0.43 -5.02 9.02
C ALA A 21 1.95 -5.27 8.92
N LEU A 22 2.77 -4.22 8.87
CA LEU A 22 4.23 -4.31 8.82
C LEU A 22 4.89 -4.11 10.20
N GLY A 23 4.10 -3.93 11.27
CA GLY A 23 4.62 -3.69 12.62
C GLY A 23 5.40 -2.39 12.78
N ILE A 24 5.12 -1.38 11.94
CA ILE A 24 5.83 -0.10 11.97
C ILE A 24 5.11 0.84 12.93
N LYS A 25 5.86 1.52 13.81
CA LYS A 25 5.32 2.49 14.77
C LYS A 25 4.49 3.57 14.05
N GLU A 26 3.44 4.03 14.71
CA GLU A 26 2.61 5.11 14.17
C GLU A 26 3.44 6.39 13.98
N GLY A 27 3.09 7.18 12.97
CA GLY A 27 3.86 8.37 12.57
C GLY A 27 5.15 8.10 11.80
N LYS A 28 5.69 6.87 11.81
CA LYS A 28 6.91 6.55 11.05
C LYS A 28 6.64 6.25 9.58
N THR A 29 7.56 6.69 8.72
CA THR A 29 7.57 6.36 7.30
C THR A 29 7.82 4.86 7.08
N ILE A 30 7.13 4.28 6.10
CA ILE A 30 7.37 2.88 5.72
C ILE A 30 8.69 2.80 4.95
N PRO A 31 9.70 2.05 5.45
CA PRO A 31 10.97 1.88 4.73
C PRO A 31 10.74 1.26 3.36
N LYS A 32 11.44 1.76 2.34
CA LYS A 32 11.27 1.32 0.95
C LYS A 32 11.51 -0.18 0.78
N ALA A 33 12.56 -0.71 1.41
CA ALA A 33 12.83 -2.15 1.41
C ALA A 33 11.67 -2.99 1.96
N LYS A 34 11.03 -2.54 3.05
CA LYS A 34 9.86 -3.24 3.65
C LYS A 34 8.63 -3.12 2.75
N LEU A 35 8.42 -1.98 2.11
CA LEU A 35 7.34 -1.76 1.15
C LEU A 35 7.47 -2.69 -0.06
N ASP A 36 8.68 -2.81 -0.61
CA ASP A 36 8.95 -3.63 -1.80
C ASP A 36 8.84 -5.13 -1.49
N ALA A 37 9.35 -5.55 -0.33
CA ALA A 37 9.15 -6.92 0.16
C ALA A 37 7.65 -7.23 0.36
N ALA A 38 6.89 -6.29 0.91
CA ALA A 38 5.44 -6.43 1.07
C ALA A 38 4.72 -6.53 -0.28
N ALA A 39 5.13 -5.76 -1.30
CA ALA A 39 4.53 -5.78 -2.64
C ALA A 39 4.71 -7.12 -3.38
N LYS A 40 5.78 -7.85 -3.08
CA LYS A 40 6.04 -9.19 -3.62
C LYS A 40 5.16 -10.27 -2.98
N LYS A 41 4.66 -10.06 -1.75
CA LYS A 41 3.80 -11.04 -1.08
C LYS A 41 2.45 -11.22 -1.79
N PRO A 42 1.88 -12.44 -1.79
CA PRO A 42 0.53 -12.67 -2.30
C PRO A 42 -0.54 -12.09 -1.35
N GLY A 43 -1.79 -12.07 -1.83
CA GLY A 43 -2.96 -11.71 -1.02
C GLY A 43 -3.15 -10.21 -0.74
N LYS A 44 -3.95 -9.91 0.29
CA LYS A 44 -4.37 -8.54 0.64
C LYS A 44 -3.20 -7.65 1.08
N LEU A 45 -2.14 -8.23 1.66
CA LEU A 45 -0.96 -7.49 2.09
C LEU A 45 -0.21 -6.92 0.87
N GLY A 46 0.09 -7.75 -0.12
CA GLY A 46 0.75 -7.30 -1.36
C GLY A 46 -0.09 -6.34 -2.18
N GLN A 47 -1.40 -6.54 -2.24
CA GLN A 47 -2.31 -5.60 -2.89
C GLN A 47 -2.23 -4.19 -2.27
N LYS A 48 -2.19 -4.08 -0.93
CA LYS A 48 -2.03 -2.80 -0.24
C LYS A 48 -0.68 -2.15 -0.52
N ALA A 49 0.39 -2.94 -0.53
CA ALA A 49 1.74 -2.43 -0.80
C ALA A 49 1.90 -1.93 -2.24
N ARG A 50 1.39 -2.68 -3.24
CA ARG A 50 1.36 -2.24 -4.65
C ARG A 50 0.52 -0.97 -4.82
N PHE A 51 -0.62 -0.90 -4.15
CA PHE A 51 -1.46 0.29 -4.17
C PHE A 51 -0.71 1.52 -3.59
N ALA A 52 0.00 1.35 -2.47
CA ALA A 52 0.83 2.41 -1.90
C ALA A 52 1.96 2.87 -2.85
N GLN A 53 2.60 1.94 -3.57
CA GLN A 53 3.57 2.27 -4.61
C GLN A 53 2.95 3.09 -5.74
N THR A 54 1.76 2.69 -6.22
CA THR A 54 1.02 3.44 -7.25
C THR A 54 0.73 4.87 -6.80
N LEU A 55 0.23 5.06 -5.57
CA LEU A 55 -0.02 6.38 -5.01
C LEU A 55 1.25 7.23 -4.91
N SER A 56 2.38 6.63 -4.52
CA SER A 56 3.68 7.33 -4.46
C SER A 56 4.11 7.82 -5.85
N LYS A 57 3.95 6.99 -6.89
CA LYS A 57 4.26 7.36 -8.28
C LYS A 57 3.35 8.48 -8.78
N LEU A 58 2.04 8.40 -8.51
CA LEU A 58 1.09 9.45 -8.90
C LEU A 58 1.41 10.78 -8.22
N ARG A 59 1.81 10.76 -6.95
CA ARG A 59 2.21 11.98 -6.22
C ARG A 59 3.47 12.60 -6.79
N LYS A 60 4.45 11.79 -7.20
CA LYS A 60 5.69 12.26 -7.84
C LYS A 60 5.50 12.82 -9.24
N LYS A 61 4.48 12.37 -9.99
CA LYS A 61 4.19 12.87 -11.35
C LYS A 61 3.44 14.21 -11.34
N LYS A 62 2.78 14.55 -10.23
CA LYS A 62 2.00 15.79 -10.07
C LYS A 62 2.86 17.01 -9.72
N THR A 63 4.13 16.78 -9.40
CA THR A 63 5.19 17.77 -9.15
C THR A 63 6.16 17.72 -10.31
#